data_AF-A0A821GIX0-F1
#
_entry.id   AF-A0A821GIX0-F1
#
_cell.length_a   1.000
_cell.length_b   1.000
_cell.length_c   1.000
_cell.angle_alpha   90.00
_cell.angle_beta   90.00
_cell.angle_gamma   90.00
#
_symmetry.space_group_name_H-M   'P 1'
#
loop_
_entity.id
_entity.type
_entity.pdbx_description
1 polymer ?
#
loop_
_entity_poly.entity_id
_entity_poly.type
_entity_poly.pdbx_seq_one_letter_code
_entity_poly.pdbx_strand_id
1 'polypeptide(L)'
;MCDDIKQHFIVCTQIPRCIHCGGGHMSNDMKCIKVKQFRADLTRRLLSTAAHASTSTVSNPNYHHNQADFPQLGAPQRPYISSVQNGQKSDIVAKLDQMNDNILKLNETIEKLSMNSSRIEARVEQVIKSNEELSRQVVGLTMDNKIMKSRINEHEDLLKNILLPFCQDLIKFCREKNTKQGRHNDEALHSHLELYSAQL
;
A
#
# COMPACT_ATOMS: atom_id res chain seq x y z
N MET A 1 -22.30 16.19 3.93
CA MET A 1 -20.87 16.33 3.61
C MET A 1 -20.49 17.75 4.01
N CYS A 2 -19.48 17.92 4.87
CA CYS A 2 -19.09 19.25 5.39
C CYS A 2 -18.22 19.97 4.36
N ASP A 3 -18.64 21.16 3.93
CA ASP A 3 -17.99 22.00 2.90
C ASP A 3 -16.91 22.96 3.44
N ASP A 4 -16.47 22.78 4.70
CA ASP A 4 -15.43 23.62 5.29
C ASP A 4 -14.11 22.86 5.44
N ILE A 5 -13.15 23.21 4.57
CA ILE A 5 -11.77 22.68 4.55
C ILE A 5 -11.05 22.88 5.90
N LYS A 6 -11.42 23.90 6.69
CA LYS A 6 -10.85 24.08 8.04
C LYS A 6 -11.41 23.06 9.03
N GLN A 7 -12.66 22.62 8.86
CA GLN A 7 -13.25 21.55 9.67
C GLN A 7 -12.77 20.15 9.27
N HIS A 8 -12.41 19.94 8.00
CA HIS A 8 -11.79 18.68 7.57
C HIS A 8 -10.41 18.45 8.20
N PHE A 9 -9.66 19.52 8.49
CA PHE A 9 -8.37 19.45 9.19
C PHE A 9 -8.50 18.90 10.62
N ILE A 10 -9.63 19.14 11.29
CA ILE A 10 -9.87 18.64 12.66
C ILE A 10 -10.19 17.13 12.65
N VAL A 11 -10.79 16.62 11.56
CA VAL A 11 -11.23 15.22 11.46
C VAL A 11 -10.18 14.32 10.78
N CYS A 12 -9.35 14.86 9.88
CA CYS A 12 -8.49 14.07 8.99
C CYS A 12 -6.97 14.27 9.15
N THR A 13 -6.49 15.30 9.88
CA THR A 13 -5.04 15.52 10.09
C THR A 13 -4.59 15.29 11.53
N GLN A 14 -4.20 14.04 11.77
CA GLN A 14 -2.97 13.64 12.48
C GLN A 14 -2.57 14.44 13.74
N ILE A 15 -3.29 14.25 14.85
CA ILE A 15 -2.55 14.14 16.13
C ILE A 15 -1.94 12.74 16.08
N PRO A 16 -0.60 12.57 15.96
CA PRO A 16 -0.01 11.25 15.97
C PRO A 16 -0.31 10.63 17.34
N ARG A 17 -1.26 9.70 17.36
CA ARG A 17 -1.53 8.90 18.54
C ARG A 17 -0.51 7.79 18.57
N CYS A 18 0.16 7.65 19.69
CA CYS A 18 1.11 6.58 19.89
C CYS A 18 0.37 5.24 19.80
N ILE A 19 0.84 4.35 18.91
CA ILE A 19 0.25 3.01 18.74
C ILE A 19 0.35 2.16 20.02
N HIS A 20 1.27 2.50 20.93
CA HIS A 20 1.50 1.71 22.14
C HIS A 20 0.63 2.15 23.32
N CYS A 21 0.46 3.46 23.56
CA CYS A 21 -0.31 3.97 24.71
C CYS A 21 -1.55 4.81 24.35
N GLY A 22 -1.78 5.09 23.07
CA GLY A 22 -2.90 5.93 22.61
C GLY A 22 -2.75 7.42 22.90
N GLY A 23 -1.65 7.86 23.52
CA GLY A 23 -1.39 9.26 23.87
C GLY A 23 -1.03 10.12 22.66
N GLY A 24 -1.19 11.45 22.79
CA GLY A 24 -0.91 12.44 21.74
C GLY A 24 0.59 12.73 21.54
N HIS A 25 1.36 11.71 21.21
CA HIS A 25 2.78 11.80 20.85
C HIS A 25 3.14 10.69 19.86
N MET A 26 4.28 10.82 19.19
CA MET A 26 4.74 9.81 18.23
C MET A 26 5.03 8.46 18.91
N SER A 27 4.90 7.37 18.16
CA SER A 27 5.04 6.00 18.68
C SER A 27 6.42 5.67 19.22
N ASN A 28 7.47 6.34 18.77
CA ASN A 28 8.85 6.15 19.25
C ASN A 28 9.33 7.27 20.19
N ASP A 29 8.42 8.15 20.63
CA ASP A 29 8.74 9.26 21.52
C ASP A 29 9.01 8.75 22.95
N MET A 30 9.99 9.35 23.64
CA MET A 30 10.30 9.09 25.05
C MET A 30 9.19 9.51 26.02
N LYS A 31 8.21 10.27 25.53
CA LYS A 31 6.96 10.56 26.25
C LYS A 31 6.06 9.31 26.41
N CYS A 32 6.27 8.25 25.61
CA CYS A 32 5.54 7.00 25.76
C CYS A 32 6.03 6.18 26.97
N ILE A 33 5.16 5.95 27.95
CA ILE A 33 5.47 5.11 29.11
C ILE A 33 5.88 3.68 28.69
N LYS A 34 5.21 3.10 27.69
CA LYS A 34 5.51 1.73 27.22
C LYS A 34 6.88 1.64 26.54
N VAL A 35 7.22 2.59 25.67
CA VAL A 35 8.56 2.64 25.03
C VAL A 35 9.65 2.90 26.06
N LYS A 36 9.39 3.80 27.02
CA LYS A 36 10.32 4.10 28.10
C LYS A 36 10.60 2.88 28.98
N GLN A 37 9.56 2.13 29.36
CA GLN A 37 9.71 0.88 30.11
C GLN A 37 10.46 -0.18 29.29
N PHE A 38 10.09 -0.38 28.04
CA PHE A 38 10.75 -1.34 27.16
C PHE A 38 12.25 -1.06 27.00
N ARG A 39 12.63 0.20 26.78
CA ARG A 39 14.04 0.61 26.69
C ARG A 39 14.76 0.42 28.03
N ALA A 40 14.13 0.77 29.15
CA ALA A 40 14.71 0.57 30.47
C ALA A 40 14.94 -0.92 30.79
N ASP A 41 14.00 -1.79 30.42
CA ASP A 41 14.12 -3.24 30.60
C ASP A 41 15.19 -3.84 29.70
N LEU A 42 15.29 -3.39 28.45
CA LEU A 42 16.35 -3.80 27.54
C LEU A 42 17.73 -3.41 28.09
N THR A 43 17.89 -2.16 28.54
CA THR A 43 19.14 -1.70 29.15
C THR A 43 19.47 -2.46 30.43
N ARG A 44 18.48 -2.74 31.30
CA ARG A 44 18.68 -3.58 32.49
C ARG A 44 19.19 -4.97 32.12
N ARG A 45 18.59 -5.62 31.14
CA ARG A 45 19.03 -6.96 30.68
C ARG A 45 20.46 -6.91 30.17
N LEU A 46 20.81 -5.95 29.33
CA LEU A 46 22.16 -5.79 28.80
C LEU A 46 23.19 -5.58 29.92
N LEU A 47 22.88 -4.72 30.89
CA LEU A 47 23.76 -4.45 32.04
C LEU A 47 23.87 -5.64 33.00
N SER A 48 22.78 -6.37 33.25
CA SER A 48 22.82 -7.60 34.06
C SER A 48 23.64 -8.72 33.40
N THR A 49 23.53 -8.88 32.08
CA THR A 49 24.36 -9.84 31.34
C THR A 49 25.84 -9.43 31.35
N ALA A 50 26.14 -8.12 31.29
CA ALA A 50 27.50 -7.61 31.41
C ALA A 50 28.06 -7.72 32.85
N ALA A 51 27.22 -7.58 33.88
CA ALA A 51 27.63 -7.72 35.28
C ALA A 51 28.00 -9.16 35.65
N HIS A 52 27.34 -10.16 35.05
CA HIS A 52 27.70 -11.57 35.23
C HIS A 52 29.00 -11.98 34.49
N ALA A 53 29.52 -11.14 33.59
CA ALA A 53 30.85 -11.33 32.99
C ALA A 53 31.99 -10.78 33.87
N SER A 54 31.67 -10.02 34.92
CA SER A 54 32.65 -9.28 35.74
C SER A 54 32.34 -9.47 37.22
N THR A 55 32.47 -10.69 37.73
CA THR A 55 32.41 -10.95 39.18
C THR A 55 33.58 -11.82 39.63
N SER A 56 34.78 -11.23 39.60
CA SER A 56 35.87 -11.60 40.51
C SER A 56 36.00 -10.48 41.54
N THR A 57 35.39 -10.73 42.70
CA THR A 57 35.46 -9.93 43.91
C THR A 57 36.89 -9.81 44.42
N VAL A 58 37.37 -8.60 44.68
CA VAL A 58 38.46 -8.37 45.65
C VAL A 58 37.94 -7.42 46.71
N SER A 59 37.45 -8.02 47.80
CA SER A 59 37.24 -7.35 49.07
C SER A 59 38.61 -7.19 49.74
N ASN A 60 39.06 -5.96 49.92
CA ASN A 60 40.33 -5.64 50.55
C ASN A 60 40.08 -5.23 52.01
N PRO A 61 40.70 -5.94 52.97
CA PRO A 61 41.20 -5.25 54.15
C PRO A 61 42.65 -5.65 54.45
N ASN A 62 43.52 -4.64 54.53
CA ASN A 62 44.78 -4.60 55.28
C ASN A 62 45.65 -5.87 55.27
N TYR A 63 46.66 -5.89 54.38
CA TYR A 63 47.89 -6.64 54.62
C TYR A 63 49.11 -5.74 54.36
N HIS A 64 49.88 -5.45 55.41
CA HIS A 64 51.24 -4.94 55.31
C HIS A 64 52.14 -6.06 54.79
N HIS A 65 52.84 -5.81 53.68
CA HIS A 65 53.72 -6.79 53.02
C HIS A 65 55.17 -6.57 53.45
N ASN A 66 55.81 -7.57 54.05
CA ASN A 66 57.23 -7.56 54.43
C ASN A 66 58.00 -8.50 53.50
N GLN A 67 59.10 -8.00 52.93
CA GLN A 67 59.68 -8.47 51.66
C GLN A 67 60.64 -9.68 51.79
N ALA A 68 60.59 -10.44 52.88
CA ALA A 68 61.63 -11.42 53.23
C ALA A 68 61.21 -12.90 53.17
N ASP A 69 59.96 -13.23 52.84
CA ASP A 69 59.41 -14.60 52.98
C ASP A 69 59.10 -15.33 51.65
N PHE A 70 59.90 -15.13 50.60
CA PHE A 70 59.74 -15.90 49.36
C PHE A 70 60.84 -16.97 49.17
N PRO A 71 60.50 -18.27 49.04
CA PRO A 71 61.45 -19.28 48.61
C PRO A 71 61.76 -19.12 47.12
N GLN A 72 63.02 -19.35 46.73
CA GLN A 72 63.47 -19.25 45.34
C GLN A 72 62.66 -20.23 44.45
N LEU A 73 61.89 -19.66 43.53
CA LEU A 73 61.17 -20.42 42.51
C LEU A 73 62.19 -21.02 41.52
N GLY A 74 62.13 -22.34 41.36
CA GLY A 74 62.92 -23.08 40.37
C GLY A 74 62.69 -22.55 38.95
N ALA A 75 63.68 -22.78 38.09
CA ALA A 75 63.70 -22.32 36.70
C ALA A 75 62.39 -22.66 35.95
N PRO A 76 61.94 -21.78 35.03
CA PRO A 76 60.67 -21.96 34.34
C PRO A 76 60.69 -23.27 33.52
N GLN A 77 59.88 -24.24 33.95
CA GLN A 77 59.50 -25.38 33.13
C GLN A 77 58.73 -24.85 31.91
N ARG A 78 59.29 -25.07 30.71
CA ARG A 78 58.57 -24.85 29.45
C ARG A 78 57.27 -25.65 29.48
N PRO A 79 56.09 -25.04 29.22
CA PRO A 79 54.85 -25.80 29.17
C PRO A 79 54.93 -26.80 28.01
N TYR A 80 54.69 -28.07 28.32
CA TYR A 80 54.46 -29.11 27.33
C TYR A 80 53.19 -28.73 26.55
N ILE A 81 53.35 -28.32 25.29
CA ILE A 81 52.24 -27.97 24.40
C ILE A 81 51.54 -29.28 24.03
N SER A 82 50.46 -29.59 24.75
CA SER A 82 49.53 -30.65 24.39
C SER A 82 48.86 -30.30 23.06
N SER A 83 49.07 -31.14 22.05
CA SER A 83 48.57 -31.07 20.67
C SER A 83 47.04 -30.94 20.51
N VAL A 84 46.28 -30.99 21.60
CA VAL A 84 44.81 -30.94 21.64
C VAL A 84 44.27 -29.52 21.39
N GLN A 85 45.00 -28.45 21.76
CA GLN A 85 44.53 -27.07 21.59
C GLN A 85 44.55 -26.56 20.14
N ASN A 86 45.37 -27.15 19.25
CA ASN A 86 45.44 -26.75 17.84
C ASN A 86 44.24 -27.28 17.02
N GLY A 87 43.70 -28.45 17.37
CA GLY A 87 42.52 -29.02 16.69
C GLY A 87 41.23 -28.24 16.92
N GLN A 88 40.99 -27.78 18.16
CA GLN A 88 39.81 -26.96 18.48
C GLN A 88 39.88 -25.55 17.89
N LYS A 89 41.07 -24.92 17.87
CA LYS A 89 41.25 -23.62 17.18
C LYS A 89 41.00 -23.74 15.68
N SER A 90 41.45 -24.84 15.05
CA SER A 90 41.18 -25.11 13.64
C SER A 90 39.70 -25.25 13.32
N ASP A 91 38.92 -25.92 14.18
CA ASP A 91 37.47 -26.11 13.98
C ASP A 91 36.68 -24.80 14.13
N ILE A 92 37.11 -23.93 15.06
CA ILE A 92 36.51 -22.60 15.23
C ILE A 92 36.77 -21.73 14.00
N VAL A 93 38.00 -21.74 13.46
CA VAL A 93 38.34 -20.99 12.25
C VAL A 93 37.51 -21.46 11.06
N ALA A 94 37.38 -22.76 10.85
CA ALA A 94 36.55 -23.30 9.76
C ALA A 94 35.06 -22.90 9.88
N LYS A 95 34.51 -22.89 11.09
CA LYS A 95 33.13 -22.41 11.34
C LYS A 95 32.98 -20.91 11.09
N LEU A 96 33.98 -20.10 11.42
CA LEU A 96 34.00 -18.67 11.13
C LEU A 96 34.04 -18.41 9.62
N ASP A 97 34.87 -19.15 8.88
CA ASP A 97 34.93 -19.05 7.41
C ASP A 97 33.59 -19.41 6.77
N GLN A 98 32.97 -20.51 7.23
CA GLN A 98 31.64 -20.91 6.77
C GLN A 98 30.57 -19.86 7.10
N MET A 99 30.62 -19.25 8.29
CA MET A 99 29.72 -18.16 8.65
C MET A 99 29.94 -16.95 7.73
N ASN A 100 31.18 -16.61 7.43
CA ASN A 100 31.52 -15.50 6.55
C ASN A 100 30.98 -15.72 5.13
N ASP A 101 31.12 -16.93 4.59
CA ASP A 101 30.55 -17.32 3.31
C ASP A 101 29.01 -17.22 3.31
N ASN A 102 28.37 -17.65 4.39
CA ASN A 102 26.92 -17.52 4.54
C ASN A 102 26.47 -16.05 4.60
N ILE A 103 27.23 -15.20 5.29
CA ILE A 103 26.98 -13.76 5.36
C ILE A 103 27.10 -13.12 3.96
N LEU A 104 28.12 -13.49 3.19
CA LEU A 104 28.29 -13.00 1.82
C LEU A 104 27.10 -13.37 0.93
N LYS A 105 26.66 -14.64 0.96
CA LYS A 105 25.47 -15.10 0.21
C LYS A 105 24.19 -14.38 0.63
N LEU A 106 24.03 -14.11 1.92
CA LEU A 106 22.88 -13.35 2.43
C LEU A 106 22.91 -11.91 1.91
N ASN A 107 24.07 -11.25 1.91
CA ASN A 107 24.20 -9.89 1.36
C ASN A 107 23.84 -9.85 -0.13
N GLU A 108 24.33 -10.78 -0.95
CA GLU A 108 23.95 -10.87 -2.36
C GLU A 108 22.44 -11.06 -2.55
N THR A 109 21.81 -11.84 -1.68
CA THR A 109 20.36 -12.08 -1.73
C THR A 109 19.59 -10.81 -1.35
N ILE A 110 20.05 -10.08 -0.33
CA ILE A 110 19.48 -8.80 0.09
C ILE A 110 19.56 -7.77 -1.04
N GLU A 111 20.69 -7.68 -1.74
CA GLU A 111 20.84 -6.76 -2.88
C GLU A 111 19.87 -7.09 -4.02
N LYS A 112 19.73 -8.38 -4.36
CA LYS A 112 18.75 -8.82 -5.38
C LYS A 112 17.32 -8.50 -4.98
N LEU A 113 16.97 -8.70 -3.71
CA LEU A 113 15.64 -8.37 -3.18
C LEU A 113 15.39 -6.85 -3.20
N SER A 114 16.38 -6.05 -2.83
CA SER A 114 16.32 -4.58 -2.87
C SER A 114 16.03 -4.08 -4.28
N MET A 115 16.79 -4.56 -5.27
CA MET A 115 16.56 -4.23 -6.68
C MET A 115 15.16 -4.65 -7.17
N ASN A 116 14.72 -5.85 -6.79
CA ASN A 116 13.39 -6.32 -7.16
C ASN A 116 12.28 -5.49 -6.50
N SER A 117 12.45 -5.06 -5.26
CA SER A 117 11.52 -4.15 -4.57
C SER A 117 11.36 -2.84 -5.35
N SER A 118 12.48 -2.19 -5.70
CA SER A 118 12.44 -0.93 -6.47
C SER A 118 11.78 -1.11 -7.84
N ARG A 119 11.99 -2.25 -8.52
CA ARG A 119 11.31 -2.58 -9.78
C ARG A 119 9.80 -2.75 -9.60
N ILE A 120 9.38 -3.40 -8.51
CA ILE A 120 7.96 -3.58 -8.19
C ILE A 120 7.33 -2.23 -7.89
N GLU A 121 7.95 -1.38 -7.09
CA GLU A 121 7.49 -0.02 -6.78
C GLU A 121 7.27 0.80 -8.07
N ALA A 122 8.23 0.78 -9.00
CA ALA A 122 8.09 1.46 -10.28
C ALA A 122 6.93 0.93 -11.13
N ARG A 123 6.69 -0.40 -11.11
CA ARG A 123 5.54 -0.99 -11.82
C ARG A 123 4.22 -0.64 -11.16
N VAL A 124 4.17 -0.59 -9.83
CA VAL A 124 2.97 -0.19 -9.09
C VAL A 124 2.61 1.26 -9.43
N GLU A 125 3.58 2.16 -9.44
CA GLU A 125 3.38 3.56 -9.83
C GLU A 125 2.85 3.69 -11.27
N GLN A 126 3.38 2.90 -12.20
CA GLN A 126 2.88 2.87 -13.58
C GLN A 126 1.43 2.39 -13.67
N VAL A 127 1.06 1.35 -12.91
CA VAL A 127 -0.31 0.83 -12.86
C VAL A 127 -1.27 1.86 -12.27
N ILE A 128 -0.86 2.57 -11.21
CA ILE A 128 -1.66 3.65 -10.61
C ILE A 128 -2.00 4.70 -11.67
N LYS A 129 -0.99 5.21 -12.40
CA LYS A 129 -1.20 6.21 -13.47
C LYS A 129 -2.12 5.72 -14.57
N SER A 130 -1.95 4.47 -15.00
CA SER A 130 -2.83 3.86 -16.01
C SER A 130 -4.27 3.76 -15.51
N ASN A 131 -4.46 3.42 -14.22
CA ASN A 131 -5.79 3.27 -13.64
C ASN A 131 -6.49 4.64 -13.47
N GLU A 132 -5.76 5.68 -13.12
CA GLU A 132 -6.27 7.06 -13.07
C GLU A 132 -6.73 7.53 -14.45
N GLU A 133 -5.96 7.21 -15.50
CA GLU A 133 -6.32 7.56 -16.88
C GLU A 133 -7.57 6.82 -17.34
N LEU A 134 -7.65 5.51 -17.11
CA LEU A 134 -8.85 4.73 -17.40
C LEU A 134 -10.07 5.26 -16.65
N SER A 135 -9.90 5.66 -15.38
CA SER A 135 -10.97 6.24 -14.58
C SER A 135 -11.49 7.55 -15.19
N ARG A 136 -10.59 8.43 -15.67
CA ARG A 136 -10.98 9.65 -16.39
C ARG A 136 -11.77 9.34 -17.67
N GLN A 137 -11.31 8.38 -18.46
CA GLN A 137 -12.00 7.97 -19.70
C GLN A 137 -13.40 7.41 -19.42
N VAL A 138 -13.55 6.57 -18.39
CA VAL A 138 -14.86 6.01 -18.00
C VAL A 138 -15.83 7.12 -17.60
N VAL A 139 -15.37 8.12 -16.84
CA VAL A 139 -16.21 9.28 -16.48
C VAL A 139 -16.64 10.06 -17.72
N GLY A 140 -15.72 10.31 -18.66
CA GLY A 140 -16.02 10.98 -19.94
C GLY A 140 -17.08 10.23 -20.74
N LEU A 141 -16.87 8.94 -21.02
CA LEU A 141 -17.82 8.10 -21.75
C LEU A 141 -19.18 7.99 -21.05
N THR A 142 -19.20 8.01 -19.72
CA THR A 142 -20.45 8.02 -18.95
C THR A 142 -21.24 9.31 -19.18
N MET A 143 -20.55 10.45 -19.26
CA MET A 143 -21.17 11.74 -19.55
C MET A 143 -21.70 11.77 -20.99
N ASP A 144 -20.90 11.33 -21.96
CA ASP A 144 -21.29 11.28 -23.36
C ASP A 144 -22.54 10.40 -23.57
N ASN A 145 -22.58 9.23 -22.91
CA ASN A 145 -23.76 8.37 -22.93
C ASN A 145 -25.01 9.06 -22.37
N LYS A 146 -24.88 9.81 -21.28
CA LYS A 146 -26.01 10.58 -20.72
C LYS A 146 -26.51 11.64 -21.69
N ILE A 147 -25.60 12.38 -22.33
CA ILE A 147 -25.93 13.39 -23.33
C ILE A 147 -26.65 12.74 -24.51
N MET A 148 -26.11 11.66 -25.06
CA MET A 148 -26.71 10.95 -26.18
C MET A 148 -28.10 10.42 -25.83
N LYS A 149 -28.29 9.88 -24.62
CA LYS A 149 -29.60 9.44 -24.14
C LYS A 149 -30.61 10.59 -24.06
N SER A 150 -30.19 11.77 -23.59
CA SER A 150 -31.05 12.98 -23.59
C SER A 150 -31.49 13.35 -25.00
N ARG A 151 -30.54 13.40 -25.94
CA ARG A 151 -30.83 13.76 -27.34
C ARG A 151 -31.77 12.77 -28.02
N ILE A 152 -31.62 11.47 -27.74
CA ILE A 152 -32.54 10.45 -28.24
C ILE A 152 -33.96 10.71 -27.70
N ASN A 153 -34.10 10.98 -26.41
CA ASN A 153 -35.40 11.30 -25.82
C ASN A 153 -36.02 12.56 -26.45
N GLU A 154 -35.23 13.63 -26.64
CA GLU A 154 -35.69 14.86 -27.30
C GLU A 154 -36.17 14.58 -28.73
N HIS A 155 -35.45 13.75 -29.49
CA HIS A 155 -35.87 13.35 -30.84
C HIS A 155 -37.14 12.50 -30.82
N GLU A 156 -37.28 11.58 -29.86
CA GLU A 156 -38.51 10.82 -29.67
C GLU A 156 -39.70 11.72 -29.35
N ASP A 157 -39.50 12.73 -28.51
CA ASP A 157 -40.55 13.69 -28.15
C ASP A 157 -40.96 14.54 -29.36
N LEU A 158 -40.00 15.01 -30.17
CA LEU A 158 -40.30 15.72 -31.42
C LEU A 158 -41.08 14.83 -32.39
N LEU A 159 -40.69 13.56 -32.51
CA LEU A 159 -41.36 12.62 -33.39
C LEU A 159 -42.80 12.36 -32.93
N LYS A 160 -42.99 12.05 -31.64
CA LYS A 160 -44.28 11.70 -31.04
C LYS A 160 -45.23 12.90 -30.96
N ASN A 161 -44.74 14.06 -30.57
CA ASN A 161 -45.59 15.20 -30.23
C ASN A 161 -45.77 16.19 -31.38
N ILE A 162 -44.90 16.18 -32.40
CA ILE A 162 -44.97 17.13 -33.51
C ILE A 162 -45.13 16.41 -34.84
N LEU A 163 -44.18 15.55 -35.21
CA LEU A 163 -44.15 14.98 -36.56
C LEU A 163 -45.32 14.02 -36.80
N LEU A 164 -45.63 13.14 -35.84
CA LEU A 164 -46.74 12.20 -35.98
C LEU A 164 -48.10 12.93 -36.08
N PRO A 165 -48.47 13.86 -35.18
CA PRO A 165 -49.69 14.65 -35.31
C PRO A 165 -49.77 15.42 -36.63
N PHE A 166 -48.67 16.06 -37.05
CA PHE A 166 -48.63 16.80 -38.31
C PHE A 166 -48.91 15.91 -39.52
N CYS A 167 -48.30 14.72 -39.57
CA CYS A 167 -48.58 13.74 -40.62
C CYS A 167 -50.04 13.27 -40.59
N GLN A 168 -50.62 13.06 -39.41
CA GLN A 168 -52.04 12.70 -39.26
C GLN A 168 -52.97 13.79 -39.78
N ASP A 169 -52.67 15.06 -39.48
CA ASP A 169 -53.43 16.21 -39.99
C ASP A 169 -53.35 16.32 -41.52
N LEU A 170 -52.17 16.10 -42.10
CA LEU A 170 -52.00 16.06 -43.56
C LEU A 170 -52.81 14.93 -44.20
N ILE A 171 -52.79 13.73 -43.62
CA ILE A 171 -53.60 12.61 -44.11
C ILE A 171 -55.09 12.97 -44.08
N LYS A 172 -55.56 13.55 -42.96
CA LYS A 172 -56.94 13.99 -42.82
C LYS A 172 -57.30 15.03 -43.89
N PHE A 173 -56.45 16.04 -44.09
CA PHE A 173 -56.63 17.07 -45.11
C PHE A 173 -56.71 16.47 -46.53
N CYS A 174 -55.80 15.55 -46.88
CA CYS A 174 -55.80 14.87 -48.17
C CYS A 174 -57.10 14.07 -48.38
N ARG A 175 -57.57 13.32 -47.37
CA ARG A 175 -58.84 12.59 -47.44
C ARG A 175 -60.03 13.52 -47.67
N GLU A 176 -60.09 14.64 -46.96
CA GLU A 176 -61.16 15.64 -47.12
C GLU A 176 -61.17 16.28 -48.51
N LYS A 177 -60.02 16.40 -49.17
CA LYS A 177 -59.92 16.91 -50.54
C LYS A 177 -60.24 15.85 -51.59
N ASN A 178 -59.76 14.61 -51.41
CA ASN A 178 -60.03 13.52 -52.34
C ASN A 178 -61.49 13.06 -52.34
N THR A 179 -62.17 13.06 -51.18
CA THR A 179 -63.62 12.81 -51.12
C THR A 179 -64.44 13.87 -51.88
N LYS A 180 -63.93 15.09 -52.00
CA LYS A 180 -64.57 16.18 -52.78
C LYS A 180 -64.23 16.15 -54.28
N GLN A 181 -63.20 15.41 -54.70
CA GLN A 181 -62.69 15.40 -56.08
C GLN A 181 -62.70 14.03 -56.78
N GLY A 182 -63.16 12.96 -56.13
CA GLY A 182 -63.46 11.68 -56.77
C GLY A 182 -62.24 10.98 -57.41
N ARG A 183 -61.03 11.11 -56.84
CA ARG A 183 -59.83 10.44 -57.36
C ARG A 183 -59.42 9.23 -56.52
N HIS A 184 -59.22 8.11 -57.20
CA HIS A 184 -59.08 6.74 -56.67
C HIS A 184 -57.64 6.32 -56.26
N ASN A 185 -56.67 7.24 -56.17
CA ASN A 185 -55.25 6.87 -56.12
C ASN A 185 -54.65 6.68 -54.70
N ASP A 186 -55.45 6.65 -53.63
CA ASP A 186 -54.97 6.74 -52.24
C ASP A 186 -54.84 5.40 -51.47
N GLU A 187 -55.34 4.28 -52.02
CA GLU A 187 -55.42 3.00 -51.28
C GLU A 187 -54.03 2.43 -50.92
N ALA A 188 -53.06 2.59 -51.81
CA ALA A 188 -51.69 2.10 -51.61
C ALA A 188 -50.91 2.91 -50.55
N LEU A 189 -51.05 4.24 -50.57
CA LEU A 189 -50.41 5.12 -49.58
C LEU A 189 -51.04 4.93 -48.19
N HIS A 190 -52.36 4.74 -48.15
CA HIS A 190 -53.09 4.49 -46.91
C HIS A 190 -52.68 3.16 -46.27
N SER A 191 -52.58 2.08 -47.04
CA SER A 191 -52.14 0.78 -46.53
C SER A 191 -50.70 0.82 -46.02
N HIS A 192 -49.80 1.55 -46.70
CA HIS A 192 -48.42 1.72 -46.26
C HIS A 192 -48.28 2.49 -44.94
N LEU A 193 -49.12 3.51 -44.72
CA LEU A 193 -49.09 4.33 -43.51
C LEU A 193 -49.76 3.64 -42.31
N GLU A 194 -50.82 2.86 -42.53
CA GLU A 194 -51.41 2.04 -41.48
C GLU A 194 -50.44 0.97 -40.97
N LEU A 195 -49.72 0.31 -41.87
CA LEU A 195 -48.68 -0.66 -41.53
C LEU A 195 -47.56 -0.03 -40.68
N TYR A 196 -47.16 1.19 -41.00
CA TYR A 196 -46.16 1.92 -40.22
C TYR A 196 -46.69 2.35 -38.84
N SER A 197 -47.97 2.71 -38.74
CA SER A 197 -48.61 3.07 -37.47
C SER A 197 -48.79 1.88 -36.53
N ALA A 198 -48.97 0.67 -37.07
CA ALA A 198 -49.13 -0.56 -36.31
C ALA A 198 -47.80 -1.17 -35.81
N GLN A 199 -46.67 -0.65 -36.31
CA GLN A 199 -45.31 -1.09 -35.96
C GLN A 199 -44.61 -0.19 -34.92
N LEU A 200 -45.22 0.95 -34.57
CA LEU A 200 -44.79 1.84 -33.49
C LEU A 200 -45.49 1.48 -32.18
#